data_AF-F0QX61-F1
#
_entry.id   AF-F0QX61-F1
#
_cell.length_a   1.000
_cell.length_b   1.000
_cell.length_c   1.000
_cell.angle_alpha   90.00
_cell.angle_beta   90.00
_cell.angle_gamma   90.00
#
_symmetry.space_group_name_H-M   'P 1'
#
loop_
_entity.id
_entity.type
_entity.pdbx_description
1 polymer ?
#
loop_
_entity_poly.entity_id
_entity_poly.type
_entity_poly.pdbx_seq_one_letter_code
_entity_poly.pdbx_strand_id
1 'polypeptide(L)' 'MIKIDNRGRIRLPGKLAKYGSVVIIDAGEYFIGIPIPKDPLVAT' A
#
# COMPACT_ATOMS: atom_id res chain seq x y z
N MET A 1 -3.75 9.47 10.70
CA MET A 1 -3.26 10.60 9.89
C MET A 1 -2.24 10.07 8.90
N ILE A 2 -2.56 10.12 7.59
CA ILE A 2 -1.63 9.72 6.53
C ILE A 2 -0.54 10.80 6.45
N LYS A 3 0.72 10.40 6.57
CA LYS A 3 1.86 11.33 6.45
C LYS A 3 2.27 11.39 4.97
N ILE A 4 2.04 12.55 4.35
CA ILE A 4 2.47 12.87 2.98
C ILE A 4 3.73 13.72 3.08
N ASP A 5 4.79 13.37 2.35
CA ASP A 5 6.01 14.18 2.32
C ASP A 5 5.88 15.38 1.36
N ASN A 6 6.91 16.24 1.33
CA ASN A 6 6.98 17.44 0.47
C ASN A 6 7.06 17.13 -1.04
N ARG A 7 7.10 15.85 -1.43
CA ARG A 7 7.07 15.37 -2.82
C ARG A 7 5.77 14.67 -3.17
N GLY A 8 4.76 14.72 -2.29
CA GLY A 8 3.48 14.06 -2.48
C GLY A 8 3.53 12.55 -2.26
N ARG A 9 4.60 12.01 -1.67
CA ARG A 9 4.70 10.56 -1.41
C ARG A 9 3.96 10.22 -0.13
N ILE A 10 3.15 9.18 -0.20
CA ILE A 10 2.43 8.64 0.95
C ILE A 10 3.32 7.65 1.67
N ARG A 11 3.61 7.89 2.95
CA ARG A 11 4.30 6.90 3.78
C ARG A 11 3.33 5.78 4.13
N LEU A 12 3.54 4.60 3.55
CA LEU A 12 2.77 3.42 3.90
C LEU A 12 3.02 3.01 5.36
N PRO A 13 1.99 2.56 6.09
CA PRO A 13 2.15 2.00 7.44
C PRO A 13 3.17 0.87 7.48
N GLY A 14 3.97 0.78 8.54
CA GLY A 14 5.04 -0.24 8.67
C GLY A 14 4.55 -1.69 8.54
N LYS A 15 3.29 -1.97 8.92
CA LYS A 15 2.65 -3.29 8.71
C LYS A 15 2.58 -3.72 7.24
N LEU A 16 2.70 -2.78 6.30
CA LEU A 16 2.71 -3.05 4.86
C LEU A 16 4.12 -3.26 4.30
N ALA A 17 5.19 -2.99 5.07
CA ALA A 17 6.57 -3.12 4.61
C ALA A 17 6.98 -4.58 4.29
N LYS A 18 6.21 -5.57 4.79
CA LYS A 18 6.38 -6.99 4.46
C LYS A 18 5.93 -7.35 3.05
N TYR A 19 5.07 -6.55 2.44
CA TYR A 19 4.58 -6.74 1.07
C TYR A 19 5.57 -6.15 0.06
N GLY A 20 5.53 -6.65 -1.18
CA GLY A 20 6.41 -6.17 -2.25
C GLY A 20 5.89 -4.88 -2.87
N SER A 21 4.57 -4.78 -3.00
CA SER A 21 3.87 -3.60 -3.49
C SER A 21 2.47 -3.52 -2.90
N VAL A 22 1.81 -2.39 -3.11
CA VAL A 22 0.39 -2.19 -2.76
C VAL A 22 -0.27 -1.53 -3.97
N VAL A 23 -1.33 -2.15 -4.49
CA VAL A 23 -2.19 -1.54 -5.49
C VAL A 23 -3.16 -0.61 -4.78
N ILE A 24 -3.29 0.63 -5.24
CA ILE A 24 -4.26 1.58 -4.70
C ILE A 24 -5.35 1.81 -5.74
N ILE A 25 -6.59 1.56 -5.32
CA ILE A 25 -7.80 1.81 -6.11
C ILE A 25 -8.53 3.00 -5.48
N ASP A 26 -8.84 4.00 -6.29
CA ASP A 26 -9.70 5.12 -5.93
C ASP A 26 -11.17 4.71 -6.02
N ALA A 27 -11.90 4.77 -4.90
CA ALA A 27 -13.32 4.47 -4.80
C ALA A 27 -14.17 5.75 -4.58
N GLY A 28 -13.62 6.92 -4.90
CA GLY A 28 -14.28 8.22 -4.78
C GLY A 28 -14.15 8.80 -3.37
N GLU A 29 -14.81 8.19 -2.38
CA GLU A 29 -14.80 8.69 -0.98
C GLU A 29 -13.63 8.15 -0.15
N TYR A 30 -13.01 7.05 -0.61
CA TYR A 30 -11.89 6.40 0.07
C TYR A 30 -11.01 5.64 -0.92
N PHE A 31 -9.86 5.18 -0.43
CA PHE A 31 -8.92 4.35 -1.20
C PHE A 31 -8.91 2.92 -0.68
N ILE A 32 -8.89 1.96 -1.59
CA ILE A 32 -8.68 0.54 -1.28
C ILE A 32 -7.23 0.19 -1.58
N GLY A 33 -6.50 -0.28 -0.57
CA GLY A 33 -5.12 -0.76 -0.72
C GLY A 33 -5.08 -2.29 -0.73
N ILE A 34 -4.69 -2.89 -1.86
CA ILE A 34 -4.53 -4.34 -2.00
C ILE A 34 -3.03 -4.68 -1.87
N PRO A 35 -2.59 -5.32 -0.77
CA PRO A 35 -1.21 -5.69 -0.58
C PRO A 35 -0.83 -6.86 -1.49
N ILE A 36 0.29 -6.74 -2.20
CA ILE A 36 0.84 -7.81 -3.02
C ILE A 36 2.04 -8.42 -2.30
N PRO A 37 2.03 -9.71 -1.97
CA PRO A 37 3.19 -10.41 -1.39
C PRO A 37 4.46 -10.17 -2.22
N LYS A 38 5.63 -10.12 -1.56
CA LYS A 38 6.92 -10.06 -2.28
C LYS A 38 7.11 -11.28 -3.18
N ASP A 39 6.66 -12.42 -2.70
CA ASP A 39 6.62 -13.66 -3.44
C ASP A 39 5.15 -14.07 -3.64
N PRO A 40 4.62 -13.99 -4.87
CA PRO A 40 3.24 -14.34 -5.16
C PRO A 40 2.96 -15.84 -4.99
N LEU A 41 3.98 -16.68 -4.96
CA LEU A 41 3.85 -18.14 -4.84
C LEU A 41 3.81 -18.62 -3.38
N VAL A 42 4.18 -17.77 -2.42
CA VAL A 42 4.17 -18.08 -0.98
C VAL A 42 2.75 -17.93 -0.38
N ALA A 43 1.81 -17.33 -1.10
CA ALA A 43 0.42 -17.20 -0.67
C ALA A 43 -0.43 -18.48 -0.91
N THR A 44 0.20 -19.59 -1.32
CA THR A 44 -0.45 -20.88 -1.57
C THR A 44 -0.47 -21.76 -0.33
#